data_AF-A0A9D1IVQ9-F1
#
_entry.id   AF-A0A9D1IVQ9-F1
#
_cell.length_a   1.000
_cell.length_b   1.000
_cell.length_c   1.000
_cell.angle_alpha   90.00
_cell.angle_beta   90.00
_cell.angle_gamma   90.00
#
_symmetry.space_group_name_H-M   'P 1'
#
loop_
_entity.id
_entity.type
_entity.pdbx_description
1 polymer ?
#
loop_
_entity_poly.entity_id
_entity_poly.type
_entity_poly.pdbx_seq_one_letter_code
_entity_poly.pdbx_strand_id
1 'polypeptide(L)'
;SFYGQHDPARMPAGAELMRKWEQWIRAGCLASEMECAALFIVSSVLGVRAGGVLSVCWNQERAKAGLSDPQCLDPARAIDTAIRAVCLLMKAEK
;
A
#
# COMPACT_ATOMS: atom_id res chain seq x y z
N SER A 1 -9.38 4.02 7.16
CA SER A 1 -10.15 5.07 6.45
C SER A 1 -9.17 5.98 5.76
N PHE A 2 -9.41 6.33 4.48
CA PHE A 2 -8.56 7.24 3.70
C PHE A 2 -8.30 8.56 4.45
N TYR A 3 -9.34 9.23 4.93
CA TYR A 3 -9.18 10.51 5.64
C TYR A 3 -8.46 10.36 6.99
N GLY A 4 -8.58 9.21 7.66
CA GLY A 4 -7.87 8.94 8.90
C GLY A 4 -6.36 8.73 8.71
N GLN A 5 -5.91 8.44 7.49
CA GLN A 5 -4.48 8.36 7.17
C GLN A 5 -3.85 9.76 7.07
N HIS A 6 -4.57 10.72 6.48
CA HIS A 6 -4.03 12.06 6.19
C HIS A 6 -4.31 13.08 7.29
N ASP A 7 -5.46 12.98 7.97
CA ASP A 7 -5.85 13.86 9.08
C ASP A 7 -6.32 13.04 10.30
N PRO A 8 -5.41 12.24 10.89
CA PRO A 8 -5.75 11.40 12.05
C PRO A 8 -6.14 12.22 13.27
N ALA A 9 -5.56 13.40 13.49
CA ALA A 9 -5.77 14.21 14.69
C ALA A 9 -7.18 14.77 14.80
N ARG A 10 -7.87 15.01 13.68
CA ARG A 10 -9.26 15.46 13.65
C ARG A 10 -10.28 14.34 13.92
N MET A 11 -9.86 13.08 13.88
CA MET A 11 -10.76 11.94 14.04
C MET A 11 -11.09 11.70 15.52
N PRO A 12 -12.30 11.23 15.85
CA PRO A 12 -12.63 10.82 17.22
C PRO A 12 -11.68 9.76 17.78
N ALA A 13 -11.17 8.87 16.92
CA ALA A 13 -10.18 7.85 17.26
C ALA A 13 -8.71 8.32 17.05
N GLY A 14 -8.45 9.63 17.03
CA GLY A 14 -7.17 10.19 16.59
C GLY A 14 -5.96 9.72 17.40
N ALA A 15 -6.11 9.58 18.72
CA ALA A 15 -5.05 9.06 19.59
C ALA A 15 -4.63 7.63 19.19
N GLU A 16 -5.60 6.78 18.85
CA GLU A 16 -5.33 5.41 18.39
C GLU A 16 -4.68 5.39 17.00
N LEU A 17 -5.19 6.21 16.07
CA LEU A 17 -4.67 6.30 14.71
C LEU A 17 -3.20 6.74 14.69
N MET A 18 -2.86 7.79 15.45
CA MET A 18 -1.49 8.27 15.56
C MET A 18 -0.55 7.23 16.18
N ARG A 19 -1.00 6.57 17.26
CA ARG A 19 -0.22 5.51 17.90
C ARG A 19 0.04 4.35 16.94
N LYS A 20 -0.98 3.89 16.21
CA LYS A 20 -0.83 2.81 15.21
C LYS A 20 0.05 3.23 14.03
N TRP A 21 -0.08 4.47 13.58
CA TRP A 21 0.76 5.01 12.50
C TRP A 21 2.25 4.92 12.86
N GLU A 22 2.63 5.37 14.06
CA GLU A 22 4.01 5.25 14.54
C GLU A 22 4.49 3.80 14.62
N GLN A 23 3.61 2.89 15.06
CA GLN A 23 3.91 1.46 15.08
C GLN A 23 4.20 0.91 13.68
N TRP A 24 3.40 1.28 12.68
CA TRP A 24 3.63 0.86 11.29
C TRP A 24 4.97 1.34 10.74
N ILE A 25 5.33 2.61 10.99
CA ILE A 25 6.62 3.16 10.57
C ILE A 25 7.78 2.41 11.23
N ARG A 26 7.72 2.18 12.55
CA ARG A 26 8.76 1.43 13.28
C ARG A 26 8.86 -0.04 12.87
N ALA A 27 7.75 -0.64 12.42
CA ALA A 27 7.71 -2.00 11.89
C ALA A 27 8.26 -2.12 10.45
N GLY A 28 8.64 -1.00 9.81
CA GLY A 28 9.15 -1.00 8.43
C GLY A 28 8.06 -1.09 7.37
N CYS A 29 6.82 -0.69 7.68
CA CYS A 29 5.75 -0.61 6.69
C CYS A 29 6.14 0.34 5.55
N LEU A 30 5.98 -0.10 4.30
CA LEU A 30 6.46 0.62 3.13
C LEU A 30 5.45 1.63 2.57
N ALA A 31 4.17 1.31 2.64
CA ALA A 31 3.10 2.10 2.03
C ALA A 31 1.76 1.84 2.73
N SER A 32 0.79 2.71 2.48
CA SER A 32 -0.59 2.56 2.94
C SER A 32 -1.52 2.47 1.72
N GLU A 33 -2.40 1.48 1.73
CA GLU A 33 -3.44 1.19 0.75
C GLU A 33 -4.66 0.57 1.46
N MET A 34 -5.69 0.10 0.74
CA MET A 34 -6.97 -0.24 1.36
C MET A 34 -7.54 -1.63 0.99
N GLU A 35 -6.97 -2.34 0.02
CA GLU A 35 -7.61 -3.52 -0.57
C GLU A 35 -6.82 -4.82 -0.34
N CYS A 36 -5.49 -4.78 -0.27
CA CYS A 36 -4.64 -5.97 -0.29
C CYS A 36 -4.87 -6.87 0.92
N ALA A 37 -5.07 -6.29 2.12
CA ALA A 37 -5.33 -7.08 3.32
C ALA A 37 -6.56 -7.98 3.16
N ALA A 38 -7.66 -7.46 2.62
CA ALA A 38 -8.88 -8.22 2.37
C ALA A 38 -8.66 -9.27 1.27
N LEU A 39 -8.05 -8.88 0.15
CA LEU A 39 -7.75 -9.79 -0.96
C LEU A 39 -6.89 -10.98 -0.52
N PHE A 40 -5.82 -10.74 0.23
CA PHE A 40 -4.91 -11.80 0.67
C PHE A 40 -5.58 -12.77 1.64
N ILE A 41 -6.38 -12.28 2.57
CA ILE A 41 -7.13 -13.12 3.51
C ILE A 41 -8.15 -13.98 2.75
N VAL A 42 -8.97 -13.38 1.89
CA VAL A 42 -9.99 -14.11 1.12
C VAL A 42 -9.35 -15.14 0.20
N SER A 43 -8.27 -14.79 -0.50
CA SER A 43 -7.55 -15.73 -1.35
C SER A 43 -6.96 -16.90 -0.58
N SER A 44 -6.40 -16.66 0.61
CA SER A 44 -5.92 -17.72 1.50
C SER A 44 -7.03 -18.67 1.94
N VAL A 45 -8.24 -18.15 2.21
CA VAL A 45 -9.39 -18.98 2.59
C VAL A 45 -9.91 -19.81 1.41
N LEU A 46 -9.94 -19.22 0.21
CA LEU A 46 -10.41 -19.89 -1.01
C LEU A 46 -9.38 -20.83 -1.65
N GLY A 47 -8.15 -20.88 -1.13
CA GLY A 47 -7.07 -21.70 -1.69
C GLY A 47 -6.58 -21.22 -3.05
N VAL A 48 -6.68 -19.91 -3.33
CA VAL A 48 -6.21 -19.30 -4.58
C VAL A 48 -5.02 -18.38 -4.33
N ARG A 49 -4.23 -18.11 -5.37
CA ARG A 49 -3.03 -17.24 -5.29
C ARG A 49 -3.42 -15.77 -5.49
N ALA A 50 -2.82 -14.88 -4.72
CA ALA A 50 -2.97 -13.42 -4.86
C ALA A 50 -1.63 -12.71 -4.68
N GLY A 51 -1.53 -11.51 -5.25
CA GLY A 51 -0.38 -10.61 -5.14
C GLY A 51 -0.81 -9.16 -5.41
N GLY A 52 0.03 -8.20 -5.03
CA GLY A 52 -0.24 -6.78 -5.19
C GLY A 52 0.97 -6.02 -5.73
N VAL A 53 0.73 -5.12 -6.67
CA VAL A 53 1.72 -4.15 -7.18
C VAL A 53 1.11 -2.76 -7.02
N LEU A 54 1.82 -1.88 -6.31
CA LEU A 54 1.32 -0.55 -5.97
C LEU A 54 2.19 0.52 -6.66
N SER A 55 1.55 1.58 -7.17
CA SER A 55 2.25 2.81 -7.56
C SER A 55 2.32 3.75 -6.38
N VAL A 56 3.51 4.28 -6.07
CA VAL A 56 3.69 5.23 -4.97
C VAL A 56 3.38 6.64 -5.48
N CYS A 57 2.19 7.15 -5.15
CA CYS A 57 1.75 8.45 -5.62
C CYS A 57 2.49 9.62 -4.96
N TRP A 58 2.77 9.50 -3.66
CA TRP A 58 3.46 10.50 -2.82
C TRP A 58 3.86 9.86 -1.48
N ASN A 59 4.64 10.57 -0.66
CA ASN A 59 5.06 10.12 0.66
C ASN A 59 4.94 11.23 1.72
N GLN A 60 3.86 11.15 2.51
CA GLN A 60 3.58 12.12 3.56
C GLN A 60 4.66 12.18 4.67
N GLU A 61 5.40 11.10 4.92
CA GLU A 61 6.46 11.09 5.94
C GLU A 61 7.74 11.76 5.43
N ARG A 62 8.04 11.66 4.13
CA ARG A 62 9.10 12.45 3.50
C ARG A 62 8.79 13.94 3.56
N ALA A 63 7.55 14.32 3.21
CA ALA A 63 7.10 15.70 3.28
C ALA A 63 7.19 16.26 4.72
N LYS A 64 6.75 15.50 5.73
CA LYS A 64 6.87 15.87 7.15
C LYS A 64 8.33 16.04 7.60
N ALA A 65 9.24 15.24 7.07
CA ALA A 65 10.67 15.33 7.36
C ALA A 65 11.39 16.44 6.56
N GLY A 66 10.69 17.22 5.73
CA GLY A 66 11.29 18.24 4.87
C GLY A 66 12.13 17.66 3.72
N LEU A 67 11.94 16.38 3.38
CA LEU A 67 12.63 15.72 2.29
C LEU A 67 11.86 15.92 0.96
N SER A 68 12.57 15.81 -0.16
CA SER A 68 11.95 15.86 -1.49
C SER A 68 10.87 14.79 -1.64
N ASP A 69 9.64 15.17 -2.01
CA ASP A 69 8.52 14.27 -2.24
C ASP A 69 8.02 14.38 -3.70
N PRO A 70 8.74 13.77 -4.67
CA PRO A 70 8.30 13.79 -6.05
C PRO A 70 7.03 12.95 -6.20
N GLN A 71 5.94 13.60 -6.61
CA GLN A 71 4.67 12.93 -6.83
C GLN A 71 4.67 12.18 -8.17
N CYS A 72 4.04 11.00 -8.21
CA CYS A 72 3.94 10.15 -9.39
C CYS A 72 2.51 9.61 -9.54
N LEU A 73 1.71 10.27 -10.37
CA LEU A 73 0.33 9.84 -10.61
C LEU A 73 0.18 8.88 -11.80
N ASP A 74 1.26 8.64 -12.55
CA ASP A 74 1.27 7.71 -13.67
C ASP A 74 1.48 6.26 -13.18
N PRO A 75 0.48 5.37 -13.33
CA PRO A 75 0.59 3.99 -12.90
C PRO A 75 1.28 3.08 -13.93
N ALA A 76 1.72 3.58 -15.09
CA ALA A 76 2.22 2.75 -16.20
C ALA A 76 3.26 1.71 -15.77
N ARG A 77 4.22 2.09 -14.91
CA ARG A 77 5.24 1.16 -14.41
C ARG A 77 4.67 0.02 -13.56
N ALA A 78 3.68 0.32 -12.72
CA ALA A 78 3.00 -0.68 -11.90
C ALA A 78 2.19 -1.64 -12.79
N ILE A 79 1.50 -1.11 -13.80
CA ILE A 79 0.74 -1.88 -14.79
C ILE A 79 1.67 -2.82 -15.57
N ASP A 80 2.76 -2.29 -16.13
CA ASP A 80 3.76 -3.08 -16.86
C ASP A 80 4.35 -4.19 -16.01
N THR A 81 4.61 -3.91 -14.74
CA THR A 81 5.14 -4.89 -13.78
C THR A 81 4.12 -6.00 -13.54
N ALA A 82 2.85 -5.64 -13.32
CA ALA A 82 1.78 -6.61 -13.10
C ALA A 82 1.56 -7.51 -14.33
N ILE A 83 1.53 -6.94 -15.55
CA ILE A 83 1.42 -7.70 -16.80
C ILE A 83 2.56 -8.70 -16.93
N ARG A 84 3.81 -8.25 -16.75
CA ARG A 84 4.98 -9.14 -16.86
C ARG A 84 4.95 -10.24 -15.80
N ALA A 85 4.57 -9.93 -14.56
CA ALA A 85 4.44 -10.91 -13.49
C ALA A 85 3.42 -12.00 -13.86
N VAL A 86 2.23 -11.62 -14.34
CA VAL A 86 1.20 -12.57 -14.79
C VAL A 86 1.72 -13.44 -15.94
N CYS A 87 2.37 -12.85 -16.95
CA CYS A 87 2.97 -13.62 -18.05
C CYS A 87 4.02 -14.63 -17.57
N LEU A 88 4.82 -14.29 -16.56
CA LEU A 88 5.80 -15.22 -15.97
C LEU A 88 5.10 -16.36 -15.23
N LEU A 89 4.05 -16.06 -14.46
CA LEU A 89 3.27 -17.09 -13.77
C LEU A 89 2.62 -18.06 -14.77
N MET A 90 2.04 -17.55 -15.86
CA MET A 90 1.45 -18.40 -16.92
C MET A 90 2.48 -19.32 -17.60
N LYS A 91 3.74 -18.89 -17.69
CA LYS A 91 4.82 -19.73 -18.25
C LYS A 91 5.27 -20.81 -17.28
N ALA A 92 5.24 -20.53 -15.97
CA ALA A 92 5.66 -21.46 -14.93
C ALA A 92 4.59 -22.53 -14.61
N GLU A 93 3.33 -22.32 -14.99
CA GLU A 93 2.24 -23.30 -14.85
C GLU A 93 2.18 -24.33 -16.00
N LYS A 94 3.00 -24.17 -17.04
CA LYS A 94 3.14 -25.14 -18.15
C LYS A 94 4.23 -26.15 -17.86
#